data_AF-A0A2S4YHQ9-F1
#
_entry.id   AF-A0A2S4YHQ9-F1
#
_cell.length_a   1.000
_cell.length_b   1.000
_cell.length_c   1.000
_cell.angle_alpha   90.00
_cell.angle_beta   90.00
_cell.angle_gamma   90.00
#
_symmetry.space_group_name_H-M   'P 1'
#
loop_
_entity.id
_entity.type
_entity.pdbx_description
1 polymer ?
#
loop_
_entity_poly.entity_id
_entity_poly.type
_entity_poly.pdbx_seq_one_letter_code
_entity_poly.pdbx_strand_id
1 'polypeptide(L)'
;MAQRRTRFGDRARYWFDTTLARGASALVGWMALLCLAVVVPASAVLVWTDPDAPGSLTGRLAQVWHLTGDTLRLGGATGAPLRVAMSVLLALVALLYVSTLVGLITTALTERLTALRRGRSTVLEKGHAVVLGWSEQVFTVVSELVAAGANQRRAVVAVLADRDKSAMEEALGTKVGPVGRTRLICRSGPTTDPAVLTLASPATAGVVLVLPQDEPDADAEVVKTLLALRAALAGEKTRPPVVAAVRDDRYRLAACLAAGPGGVVLESDTVTARLIVQAARRPGLSLVHQELLDFAGDEFYLIKEPSLAGRPFGDALLSYSTSTVVGIMRGGTPLLNPPPQTSVAPDDLLIVISRDDDTAFLDDCAALVEKAAMASGPAMPALPERV
;
A
#
# COMPACT_ATOMS: atom_id res chain seq x y z
N MET A 1 36.93 -16.25 32.95
CA MET A 1 36.58 -16.04 31.53
C MET A 1 37.87 -15.84 30.75
N ALA A 2 38.32 -16.86 30.00
CA ALA A 2 39.53 -16.78 29.19
C ALA A 2 39.27 -15.94 27.93
N GLN A 3 39.97 -14.81 27.77
CA GLN A 3 39.95 -14.02 26.54
C GLN A 3 40.50 -14.86 25.38
N ARG A 4 39.62 -15.31 24.49
CA ARG A 4 40.01 -15.86 23.18
C ARG A 4 40.75 -14.77 22.42
N ARG A 5 42.07 -14.89 22.30
CA ARG A 5 42.88 -14.11 21.36
C ARG A 5 42.33 -14.39 19.96
N THR A 6 41.63 -13.42 19.38
CA THR A 6 41.17 -13.48 17.99
C THR A 6 42.40 -13.53 17.10
N ARG A 7 42.58 -14.62 16.35
CA ARG A 7 43.68 -14.74 15.39
C ARG A 7 43.44 -13.70 14.31
N PHE A 8 44.50 -13.05 13.84
CA PHE A 8 44.45 -12.01 12.79
C PHE A 8 43.63 -12.45 11.55
N GLY A 9 43.63 -13.75 11.23
CA GLY A 9 42.84 -14.33 10.15
C GLY A 9 41.32 -14.24 10.33
N ASP A 10 40.80 -14.32 11.56
CA ASP A 10 39.36 -14.25 11.82
C ASP A 10 38.83 -12.82 11.61
N ARG A 11 39.65 -11.81 11.93
CA ARG A 11 39.34 -10.40 11.66
C ARG A 11 39.39 -10.07 10.18
N ALA A 12 40.36 -10.62 9.45
CA ALA A 12 40.46 -10.42 8.01
C ALA A 12 39.28 -11.07 7.27
N ARG A 13 38.88 -12.29 7.68
CA ARG A 13 37.72 -13.00 7.12
C ARG A 13 36.41 -12.28 7.44
N TYR A 14 36.23 -11.85 8.69
CA TYR A 14 35.08 -11.04 9.08
C TYR A 14 34.99 -9.73 8.29
N TRP A 15 36.11 -9.05 8.08
CA TRP A 15 36.16 -7.83 7.27
C TRP A 15 35.81 -8.10 5.80
N PHE A 16 36.35 -9.17 5.22
CA PHE A 16 36.03 -9.63 3.87
C PHE A 16 34.53 -9.92 3.72
N ASP A 17 33.96 -10.76 4.59
CA ASP A 17 32.54 -11.13 4.58
C ASP A 17 31.63 -9.89 4.75
N THR A 18 32.01 -8.95 5.62
CA THR A 18 31.27 -7.70 5.84
C THR A 18 31.32 -6.77 4.62
N THR A 19 32.43 -6.74 3.89
CA THR A 19 32.53 -5.94 2.66
C THR A 19 31.74 -6.57 1.51
N LEU A 20 31.72 -7.89 1.38
CA LEU A 20 30.89 -8.60 0.40
C LEU A 20 29.39 -8.38 0.63
N ALA A 21 28.97 -8.24 1.88
CA ALA A 21 27.57 -7.95 2.24
C ALA A 21 27.10 -6.53 1.89
N ARG A 22 27.99 -5.61 1.48
CA ARG A 22 27.64 -4.21 1.13
C ARG A 22 27.03 -4.02 -0.27
N GLY A 23 26.78 -5.12 -0.98
CA GLY A 23 26.05 -5.14 -2.25
C GLY A 23 26.92 -5.32 -3.48
N ALA A 24 26.29 -5.30 -4.67
CA ALA A 24 26.91 -5.65 -5.94
C ALA A 24 28.18 -4.85 -6.27
N SER A 25 28.26 -3.56 -5.89
CA SER A 25 29.43 -2.72 -6.12
C SER A 25 30.69 -3.20 -5.36
N ALA A 26 30.52 -3.72 -4.14
CA ALA A 26 31.63 -4.23 -3.35
C ALA A 26 32.14 -5.57 -3.92
N LEU A 27 31.23 -6.40 -4.43
CA LEU A 27 31.55 -7.68 -5.05
C LEU A 27 32.32 -7.47 -6.38
N VAL A 28 31.91 -6.49 -7.19
CA VAL A 28 32.65 -6.06 -8.39
C VAL A 28 34.06 -5.56 -8.02
N GLY A 29 34.18 -4.76 -6.95
CA GLY A 29 35.48 -4.27 -6.47
C GLY A 29 36.43 -5.38 -6.03
N TRP A 30 35.93 -6.37 -5.28
CA TRP A 30 36.72 -7.55 -4.90
C TRP A 30 37.14 -8.41 -6.09
N MET A 31 36.25 -8.56 -7.07
CA MET A 31 36.57 -9.33 -8.27
C MET A 31 37.62 -8.62 -9.14
N ALA A 32 37.57 -7.28 -9.23
CA ALA A 32 38.61 -6.48 -9.88
C ALA A 32 39.97 -6.62 -9.16
N LEU A 33 39.97 -6.63 -7.82
CA LEU A 33 41.19 -6.82 -7.03
C LEU A 33 41.78 -8.22 -7.21
N LEU A 34 40.95 -9.27 -7.24
CA LEU A 34 41.39 -10.64 -7.53
C LEU A 34 41.96 -10.76 -8.94
N CYS A 35 41.30 -10.14 -9.93
CA CYS A 35 41.79 -10.10 -11.31
C CYS A 35 43.17 -9.45 -11.40
N LEU A 36 43.35 -8.27 -10.81
CA LEU A 36 44.65 -7.58 -10.76
C LEU A 36 45.72 -8.40 -10.03
N ALA A 37 45.37 -9.09 -8.95
CA ALA A 37 46.28 -9.96 -8.20
C ALA A 37 46.80 -11.16 -9.01
N VAL A 38 46.08 -11.59 -10.06
CA VAL A 38 46.52 -12.66 -10.97
C VAL A 38 47.21 -12.09 -12.21
N VAL A 39 46.65 -11.03 -12.80
CA VAL A 39 47.11 -10.44 -14.06
C VAL A 39 48.45 -9.72 -13.90
N VAL A 40 48.66 -8.95 -12.83
CA VAL A 40 49.88 -8.16 -12.63
C VAL A 40 51.11 -9.07 -12.44
N PRO A 41 51.07 -10.11 -11.57
CA PRO A 41 52.21 -11.02 -11.44
C PRO A 41 52.47 -11.84 -12.72
N ALA A 42 51.43 -12.32 -13.40
CA ALA A 42 51.58 -13.05 -14.66
C ALA A 42 52.22 -12.16 -15.75
N SER A 43 51.80 -10.89 -15.83
CA SER A 43 52.38 -9.89 -16.74
C SER A 43 53.83 -9.53 -16.37
N ALA A 44 54.15 -9.44 -15.08
CA ALA A 44 55.52 -9.22 -14.61
C ALA A 44 56.47 -10.37 -14.99
N VAL A 45 56.01 -11.62 -14.84
CA VAL A 45 56.76 -12.81 -15.26
C VAL A 45 56.97 -12.80 -16.79
N LEU A 46 55.96 -12.43 -17.56
CA LEU A 46 56.06 -12.32 -19.02
C LEU A 46 57.08 -11.25 -19.46
N VAL A 47 57.14 -10.10 -18.79
CA VAL A 47 58.12 -9.04 -19.11
C VAL A 47 59.53 -9.42 -18.68
N TRP A 48 59.70 -10.08 -17.53
CA TRP A 48 61.02 -10.47 -17.03
C TRP A 48 61.60 -11.68 -17.75
N THR A 49 60.78 -12.45 -18.45
CA THR A 49 61.21 -13.57 -19.30
C THR A 49 61.35 -13.18 -20.77
N ASP A 50 61.11 -11.92 -21.12
CA ASP A 50 61.21 -11.41 -22.49
C ASP A 50 62.66 -11.02 -22.84
N PRO A 51 63.29 -11.67 -23.84
CA PRO A 51 64.67 -11.36 -24.25
C PRO A 51 64.85 -9.93 -24.78
N ASP A 52 63.79 -9.33 -25.31
CA ASP A 52 63.77 -7.98 -25.89
C ASP A 52 63.25 -6.90 -24.91
N ALA A 53 63.11 -7.24 -23.61
CA ALA A 53 62.65 -6.27 -22.61
C ALA A 53 63.65 -5.11 -22.42
N PRO A 54 63.18 -3.86 -22.29
CA PRO A 54 64.03 -2.71 -22.04
C PRO A 54 64.88 -2.91 -20.78
N GLY A 55 66.14 -2.49 -20.83
CA GLY A 55 67.11 -2.65 -19.73
C GLY A 55 66.80 -1.79 -18.49
N SER A 56 65.91 -0.79 -18.59
CA SER A 56 65.53 0.08 -17.48
C SER A 56 64.33 -0.46 -16.68
N LEU A 57 64.40 -0.33 -15.35
CA LEU A 57 63.33 -0.76 -14.43
C LEU A 57 62.00 -0.02 -14.71
N THR A 58 62.07 1.26 -15.08
CA THR A 58 60.90 2.07 -15.47
C THR A 58 60.27 1.59 -16.77
N GLY A 59 61.07 1.16 -17.75
CA GLY A 59 60.57 0.59 -19.01
C GLY A 59 59.84 -0.74 -18.81
N ARG A 60 60.37 -1.61 -17.94
CA ARG A 60 59.73 -2.89 -17.60
C ARG A 60 58.40 -2.70 -16.87
N LEU A 61 58.33 -1.76 -15.93
CA LEU A 61 57.07 -1.42 -15.24
C LEU A 61 56.02 -0.86 -16.21
N ALA A 62 56.43 0.00 -17.15
CA ALA A 62 55.55 0.51 -18.18
C ALA A 62 55.02 -0.62 -19.10
N GLN A 63 55.87 -1.60 -19.43
CA GLN A 63 55.48 -2.75 -20.25
C GLN A 63 54.52 -3.70 -19.50
N VAL A 64 54.71 -3.92 -18.19
CA VAL A 64 53.76 -4.66 -17.35
C VAL A 64 52.41 -3.97 -17.33
N TRP A 65 52.39 -2.64 -17.22
CA TRP A 65 51.16 -1.86 -17.26
C TRP A 65 50.47 -1.93 -18.64
N HIS A 66 51.23 -1.84 -19.73
CA HIS A 66 50.71 -2.00 -21.09
C HIS A 66 50.11 -3.40 -21.31
N LEU A 67 50.81 -4.47 -20.91
CA LEU A 67 50.32 -5.84 -21.02
C LEU A 67 49.11 -6.11 -20.13
N THR A 68 49.05 -5.47 -18.95
CA THR A 68 47.87 -5.50 -18.07
C THR A 68 46.67 -4.87 -18.78
N GLY A 69 46.83 -3.75 -19.48
CA GLY A 69 45.78 -3.11 -20.28
C GLY A 69 45.38 -3.90 -21.54
N ASP A 70 46.33 -4.59 -22.17
CA ASP A 70 46.11 -5.42 -23.36
C ASP A 70 45.63 -6.84 -23.02
N THR A 71 45.50 -7.24 -21.75
CA THR A 71 44.97 -8.57 -21.37
C THR A 71 43.56 -8.87 -21.88
N LEU A 72 42.78 -7.85 -22.22
CA LEU A 72 41.48 -8.01 -22.89
C LEU A 72 41.59 -8.28 -24.40
N ARG A 73 42.77 -8.07 -25.01
CA ARG A 73 43.05 -8.46 -26.39
C ARG A 73 43.49 -9.92 -26.39
N LEU A 74 42.59 -10.78 -26.86
CA LEU A 74 42.87 -12.20 -27.14
C LEU A 74 43.86 -12.30 -28.33
N GLY A 75 45.14 -12.07 -28.05
CA GLY A 75 46.24 -12.14 -29.02
C GLY A 75 47.44 -12.84 -28.40
N GLY A 76 47.70 -14.07 -28.83
CA GLY A 76 48.75 -14.91 -28.26
C GLY A 76 50.15 -14.40 -28.62
N ALA A 77 50.97 -14.14 -27.61
CA ALA A 77 52.40 -13.92 -27.81
C ALA A 77 53.03 -15.20 -28.39
N THR A 78 53.72 -15.10 -29.53
CA THR A 78 54.45 -16.20 -30.15
C THR A 78 55.87 -16.28 -29.56
N GLY A 79 56.31 -17.45 -29.11
CA GLY A 79 57.63 -17.64 -28.50
C GLY A 79 57.78 -18.95 -27.74
N ALA A 80 58.59 -18.97 -26.67
CA ALA A 80 58.84 -20.16 -25.84
C ALA A 80 57.53 -20.81 -25.32
N PRO A 81 57.46 -22.15 -25.17
CA PRO A 81 56.24 -22.86 -24.79
C PRO A 81 55.65 -22.38 -23.44
N LEU A 82 56.51 -21.98 -22.50
CA LEU A 82 56.10 -21.39 -21.22
C LEU A 82 55.38 -20.04 -21.40
N ARG A 83 55.84 -19.20 -22.33
CA ARG A 83 55.26 -17.89 -22.62
C ARG A 83 53.88 -18.03 -23.26
N VAL A 84 53.76 -18.97 -24.21
CA VAL A 84 52.48 -19.31 -24.84
C VAL A 84 51.50 -19.82 -23.78
N ALA A 85 51.90 -20.78 -22.93
CA ALA A 85 51.04 -21.30 -21.87
C ALA A 85 50.57 -20.20 -20.89
N MET A 86 51.45 -19.29 -20.49
CA MET A 86 51.11 -18.16 -19.62
C MET A 86 50.14 -17.17 -20.30
N SER A 87 50.31 -16.91 -21.61
CA SER A 87 49.39 -16.06 -22.37
C SER A 87 47.99 -16.67 -22.50
N VAL A 88 47.90 -17.99 -22.67
CA VAL A 88 46.63 -18.72 -22.70
C VAL A 88 45.96 -18.71 -21.32
N LEU A 89 46.72 -18.93 -20.25
CA LEU A 89 46.21 -18.83 -18.88
C LEU A 89 45.64 -17.44 -18.60
N LEU A 90 46.36 -16.39 -19.00
CA LEU A 90 45.95 -15.01 -18.82
C LEU A 90 44.66 -14.69 -19.60
N ALA A 91 44.55 -15.18 -20.83
CA ALA A 91 43.36 -15.08 -21.66
C ALA A 91 42.15 -15.81 -21.02
N LEU A 92 42.34 -17.00 -20.45
CA LEU A 92 41.29 -17.74 -19.74
C LEU A 92 40.83 -17.00 -18.48
N VAL A 93 41.76 -16.45 -17.69
CA VAL A 93 41.44 -15.63 -16.51
C VAL A 93 40.67 -14.37 -16.90
N ALA A 94 41.10 -13.68 -17.96
CA ALA A 94 40.41 -12.51 -18.48
C ALA A 94 38.99 -12.85 -18.99
N LEU A 95 38.83 -13.97 -19.72
CA LEU A 95 37.53 -14.44 -20.20
C LEU A 95 36.58 -14.78 -19.03
N LEU A 96 37.07 -15.50 -18.02
CA LEU A 96 36.29 -15.82 -16.81
C LEU A 96 35.91 -14.55 -16.05
N TYR A 97 36.84 -13.58 -15.94
CA TYR A 97 36.56 -12.29 -15.31
C TYR A 97 35.47 -11.51 -16.05
N VAL A 98 35.59 -11.34 -17.36
CA VAL A 98 34.59 -10.61 -18.16
C VAL A 98 33.22 -11.31 -18.10
N SER A 99 33.18 -12.64 -18.19
CA SER A 99 31.94 -13.42 -18.09
C SER A 99 31.24 -13.25 -16.74
N THR A 100 32.00 -13.39 -15.65
CA THR A 100 31.45 -13.20 -14.28
C THR A 100 31.04 -11.76 -14.02
N LEU A 101 31.79 -10.78 -14.51
CA LEU A 101 31.46 -9.37 -14.40
C LEU A 101 30.14 -9.04 -15.11
N VAL A 102 29.98 -9.48 -16.37
CA VAL A 102 28.73 -9.30 -17.13
C VAL A 102 27.57 -9.98 -16.41
N GLY A 103 27.77 -11.20 -15.89
CA GLY A 103 26.76 -11.91 -15.09
C GLY A 103 26.32 -11.10 -13.87
N LEU A 104 27.26 -10.61 -13.05
CA LEU A 104 26.97 -9.81 -11.86
C LEU A 104 26.25 -8.49 -12.19
N ILE A 105 26.70 -7.78 -13.23
CA ILE A 105 26.04 -6.54 -13.69
C ILE A 105 24.61 -6.84 -14.13
N THR A 106 24.41 -7.92 -14.89
CA THR A 106 23.09 -8.34 -15.37
C THR A 106 22.17 -8.68 -14.20
N THR A 107 22.64 -9.45 -13.21
CA THR A 107 21.86 -9.77 -12.00
C THR A 107 21.53 -8.50 -11.21
N ALA A 108 22.49 -7.62 -10.96
CA ALA A 108 22.26 -6.38 -10.22
C ALA A 108 21.27 -5.44 -10.93
N LEU A 109 21.36 -5.32 -12.26
CA LEU A 109 20.41 -4.56 -13.07
C LEU A 109 19.02 -5.20 -13.03
N THR A 110 18.94 -6.53 -13.13
CA THR A 110 17.68 -7.28 -13.04
C THR A 110 17.03 -7.12 -11.67
N GLU A 111 17.80 -7.17 -10.58
CA GLU A 111 17.31 -6.90 -9.23
C GLU A 111 16.78 -5.46 -9.09
N ARG A 112 17.50 -4.47 -9.62
CA ARG A 112 17.05 -3.07 -9.63
C ARG A 112 15.77 -2.89 -10.44
N LEU A 113 15.70 -3.46 -11.64
CA LEU A 113 14.48 -3.47 -12.46
C LEU A 113 13.32 -4.17 -11.74
N THR A 114 13.58 -5.29 -11.07
CA THR A 114 12.58 -6.02 -10.30
C THR A 114 12.11 -5.21 -9.08
N ALA A 115 13.01 -4.49 -8.40
CA ALA A 115 12.66 -3.61 -7.29
C ALA A 115 11.78 -2.42 -7.74
N LEU A 116 12.07 -1.85 -8.92
CA LEU A 116 11.21 -0.84 -9.54
C LEU A 116 9.86 -1.43 -9.96
N ARG A 117 9.85 -2.64 -10.54
CA ARG A 117 8.62 -3.39 -10.85
C ARG A 117 7.78 -3.65 -9.60
N ARG A 118 8.39 -3.95 -8.45
CA ARG A 118 7.70 -4.11 -7.16
C ARG A 118 7.16 -2.80 -6.56
N GLY A 119 7.38 -1.66 -7.20
CA GLY A 119 6.79 -0.39 -6.79
C GLY A 119 7.26 0.11 -5.43
N ARG A 120 8.52 -0.11 -5.02
CA ARG A 120 9.02 0.31 -3.69
C ARG A 120 9.18 1.83 -3.49
N SER A 121 8.65 2.65 -4.39
CA SER A 121 8.65 4.11 -4.26
C SER A 121 7.48 4.56 -3.40
N THR A 122 7.71 5.52 -2.52
CA THR A 122 6.65 6.11 -1.70
C THR A 122 5.63 6.85 -2.58
N VAL A 123 4.36 6.76 -2.20
CA VAL A 123 3.27 7.58 -2.76
C VAL A 123 3.47 9.01 -2.26
N LEU A 124 3.36 10.01 -3.13
CA LEU A 124 3.59 11.43 -2.76
C LEU A 124 2.30 12.25 -2.78
N GLU A 125 1.16 11.57 -2.66
CA GLU A 125 -0.18 12.14 -2.77
C GLU A 125 -0.70 12.55 -1.38
N LYS A 126 -1.69 13.44 -1.38
CA LYS A 126 -2.35 13.95 -0.16
C LYS A 126 -3.87 13.85 -0.34
N GLY A 127 -4.57 13.47 0.71
CA GLY A 127 -6.02 13.25 0.69
C GLY A 127 -6.45 12.03 -0.12
N HIS A 128 -5.51 11.18 -0.54
CA HIS A 128 -5.81 9.95 -1.29
C HIS A 128 -6.40 8.88 -0.37
N ALA A 129 -7.17 7.95 -0.95
CA ALA A 129 -7.60 6.76 -0.23
C ALA A 129 -6.49 5.71 -0.26
N VAL A 130 -6.21 5.08 0.87
CA VAL A 130 -5.28 3.95 0.96
C VAL A 130 -6.07 2.68 1.24
N VAL A 131 -5.88 1.65 0.43
CA VAL A 131 -6.46 0.32 0.63
C VAL A 131 -5.33 -0.65 0.96
N LEU A 132 -5.40 -1.24 2.15
CA LEU A 132 -4.42 -2.19 2.68
C LEU A 132 -5.01 -3.60 2.66
N GLY A 133 -4.27 -4.54 2.07
CA GLY A 133 -4.68 -5.93 1.91
C GLY A 133 -5.23 -6.23 0.52
N TRP A 134 -5.38 -7.52 0.23
CA TRP A 134 -5.90 -7.98 -1.05
C TRP A 134 -6.89 -9.12 -0.87
N SER A 135 -8.10 -8.92 -1.39
CA SER A 135 -9.16 -9.91 -1.51
C SER A 135 -10.07 -9.58 -2.69
N GLU A 136 -11.02 -10.45 -3.02
CA GLU A 136 -12.05 -10.15 -4.04
C GLU A 136 -12.86 -8.87 -3.72
N GLN A 137 -12.93 -8.45 -2.45
CA GLN A 137 -13.60 -7.20 -2.04
C GLN A 137 -12.88 -5.94 -2.54
N VAL A 138 -11.56 -6.02 -2.83
CA VAL A 138 -10.79 -4.86 -3.30
C VAL A 138 -11.39 -4.29 -4.58
N PHE A 139 -11.90 -5.12 -5.49
CA PHE A 139 -12.43 -4.64 -6.75
C PHE A 139 -13.67 -3.76 -6.56
N THR A 140 -14.58 -4.19 -5.69
CA THR A 140 -15.77 -3.41 -5.30
C THR A 140 -15.38 -2.16 -4.53
N VAL A 141 -14.50 -2.28 -3.53
CA VAL A 141 -14.07 -1.11 -2.74
C VAL A 141 -13.41 -0.05 -3.63
N VAL A 142 -12.57 -0.47 -4.58
CA VAL A 142 -11.92 0.46 -5.51
C VAL A 142 -12.92 1.04 -6.52
N SER A 143 -13.92 0.28 -7.00
CA SER A 143 -14.96 0.83 -7.88
C SER A 143 -15.79 1.90 -7.18
N GLU A 144 -16.21 1.65 -5.94
CA GLU A 144 -16.97 2.62 -5.14
C GLU A 144 -16.14 3.88 -4.85
N LEU A 145 -14.85 3.72 -4.51
CA LEU A 145 -13.95 4.87 -4.31
C LEU A 145 -13.72 5.68 -5.59
N VAL A 146 -13.71 5.02 -6.76
CA VAL A 146 -13.62 5.69 -8.06
C VAL A 146 -14.89 6.48 -8.34
N ALA A 147 -16.06 5.91 -8.09
CA ALA A 147 -17.35 6.59 -8.23
C ALA A 147 -17.44 7.81 -7.28
N ALA A 148 -17.05 7.63 -6.01
CA ALA A 148 -16.94 8.71 -5.02
C ALA A 148 -15.97 9.83 -5.41
N GLY A 149 -14.91 9.47 -6.13
CA GLY A 149 -13.92 10.41 -6.63
C GLY A 149 -14.34 11.14 -7.90
N ALA A 150 -15.49 10.83 -8.52
CA ALA A 150 -15.84 11.32 -9.86
C ALA A 150 -15.91 12.86 -9.94
N ASN A 151 -16.45 13.51 -8.91
CA ASN A 151 -16.53 14.98 -8.81
C ASN A 151 -15.19 15.63 -8.41
N GLN A 152 -14.18 14.85 -8.03
CA GLN A 152 -12.88 15.36 -7.59
C GLN A 152 -11.89 15.44 -8.76
N ARG A 153 -11.23 16.60 -8.91
CA ARG A 153 -10.31 16.85 -10.05
C ARG A 153 -9.09 15.92 -10.10
N ARG A 154 -8.67 15.35 -8.96
CA ARG A 154 -7.47 14.51 -8.80
C ARG A 154 -7.65 13.44 -7.73
N ALA A 155 -8.70 12.63 -7.83
CA ALA A 155 -8.88 11.48 -6.95
C ALA A 155 -7.73 10.47 -7.16
N VAL A 156 -7.21 9.92 -6.06
CA VAL A 156 -6.17 8.89 -6.07
C VAL A 156 -6.56 7.79 -5.10
N VAL A 157 -6.40 6.54 -5.54
CA VAL A 157 -6.53 5.34 -4.70
C VAL A 157 -5.21 4.59 -4.75
N ALA A 158 -4.57 4.44 -3.59
CA ALA A 158 -3.34 3.68 -3.43
C ALA A 158 -3.66 2.32 -2.82
N VAL A 159 -3.30 1.22 -3.51
CA VAL A 159 -3.50 -0.15 -3.03
C VAL A 159 -2.14 -0.73 -2.63
N LEU A 160 -2.02 -1.24 -1.40
CA LEU A 160 -0.82 -1.90 -0.89
C LEU A 160 -1.15 -3.30 -0.38
N ALA A 161 -0.50 -4.31 -0.95
CA ALA A 161 -0.64 -5.70 -0.54
C ALA A 161 0.62 -6.52 -0.81
N ASP A 162 0.74 -7.69 -0.19
CA ASP A 162 1.86 -8.61 -0.41
C ASP A 162 1.69 -9.44 -1.70
N ARG A 163 1.60 -8.74 -2.83
CA ARG A 163 1.38 -9.32 -4.16
C ARG A 163 2.20 -8.56 -5.20
N ASP A 164 2.52 -9.21 -6.32
CA ASP A 164 3.22 -8.53 -7.43
C ASP A 164 2.40 -7.34 -7.93
N LYS A 165 3.07 -6.19 -8.06
CA LYS A 165 2.47 -4.92 -8.47
C LYS A 165 1.79 -5.04 -9.83
N SER A 166 2.46 -5.65 -10.81
CA SER A 166 1.96 -5.76 -12.18
C SER A 166 0.70 -6.61 -12.22
N ALA A 167 0.68 -7.71 -11.46
CA ALA A 167 -0.49 -8.56 -11.32
C ALA A 167 -1.68 -7.82 -10.65
N MET A 168 -1.42 -6.96 -9.66
CA MET A 168 -2.46 -6.13 -9.06
C MET A 168 -3.01 -5.08 -10.05
N GLU A 169 -2.13 -4.40 -10.79
CA GLU A 169 -2.52 -3.41 -11.80
C GLU A 169 -3.37 -4.04 -12.92
N GLU A 170 -2.98 -5.23 -13.40
CA GLU A 170 -3.73 -5.98 -14.41
C GLU A 170 -5.12 -6.42 -13.89
N ALA A 171 -5.17 -6.96 -12.67
CA ALA A 171 -6.43 -7.41 -12.06
C ALA A 171 -7.40 -6.24 -11.83
N LEU A 172 -6.91 -5.10 -11.32
CA LEU A 172 -7.72 -3.89 -11.14
C LEU A 172 -8.21 -3.36 -12.48
N GLY A 173 -7.33 -3.28 -13.48
CA GLY A 173 -7.70 -2.82 -14.83
C GLY A 173 -8.76 -3.68 -15.51
N THR A 174 -8.84 -4.96 -15.14
CA THR A 174 -9.83 -5.90 -15.69
C THR A 174 -11.17 -5.84 -14.94
N LYS A 175 -11.15 -5.75 -13.59
CA LYS A 175 -12.34 -5.94 -12.76
C LYS A 175 -13.00 -4.65 -12.24
N VAL A 176 -12.27 -3.54 -12.09
CA VAL A 176 -12.82 -2.28 -11.51
C VAL A 176 -13.65 -1.49 -12.52
N GLY A 177 -13.48 -1.74 -13.82
CA GLY A 177 -14.14 -0.97 -14.87
C GLY A 177 -13.46 0.39 -15.13
N PRO A 178 -14.16 1.37 -15.73
CA PRO A 178 -13.57 2.64 -16.15
C PRO A 178 -13.24 3.54 -14.94
N VAL A 179 -11.96 3.85 -14.76
CA VAL A 179 -11.47 4.67 -13.63
C VAL A 179 -11.57 6.18 -13.86
N GLY A 180 -12.00 6.63 -15.04
CA GLY A 180 -12.18 8.04 -15.38
C GLY A 180 -10.93 8.88 -15.14
N ARG A 181 -11.03 9.86 -14.23
CA ARG A 181 -9.92 10.76 -13.83
C ARG A 181 -9.16 10.27 -12.60
N THR A 182 -9.63 9.19 -11.97
CA THR A 182 -9.05 8.64 -10.76
C THR A 182 -7.78 7.88 -11.08
N ARG A 183 -6.72 8.15 -10.33
CA ARG A 183 -5.43 7.47 -10.51
C ARG A 183 -5.30 6.33 -9.51
N LEU A 184 -5.16 5.11 -10.03
CA LEU A 184 -4.85 3.93 -9.22
C LEU A 184 -3.33 3.77 -9.09
N ILE A 185 -2.86 3.49 -7.87
CA ILE A 185 -1.44 3.30 -7.59
C ILE A 185 -1.24 2.02 -6.78
N CYS A 186 -0.59 1.00 -7.37
CA CYS A 186 -0.30 -0.24 -6.66
C CYS A 186 1.10 -0.23 -6.03
N ARG A 187 1.22 -0.81 -4.84
CA ARG A 187 2.47 -1.00 -4.09
C ARG A 187 2.53 -2.43 -3.56
N SER A 188 3.72 -3.03 -3.59
CA SER A 188 3.92 -4.41 -3.13
C SER A 188 4.67 -4.46 -1.82
N GLY A 189 4.16 -5.27 -0.90
CA GLY A 189 4.85 -5.68 0.33
C GLY A 189 3.88 -6.03 1.46
N PRO A 190 4.39 -6.63 2.54
CA PRO A 190 3.59 -7.04 3.68
C PRO A 190 3.00 -5.84 4.41
N THR A 191 1.67 -5.85 4.60
CA THR A 191 0.95 -4.78 5.32
C THR A 191 1.17 -4.82 6.83
N THR A 192 1.78 -5.88 7.35
CA THR A 192 2.16 -6.04 8.76
C THR A 192 3.50 -5.42 9.12
N ASP A 193 4.26 -4.91 8.14
CA ASP A 193 5.49 -4.17 8.37
C ASP A 193 5.24 -2.65 8.37
N PRO A 194 5.42 -1.95 9.50
CA PRO A 194 5.26 -0.49 9.58
C PRO A 194 6.10 0.28 8.55
N ALA A 195 7.32 -0.20 8.23
CA ALA A 195 8.18 0.47 7.27
C ALA A 195 7.62 0.36 5.85
N VAL A 196 7.01 -0.77 5.50
CA VAL A 196 6.38 -0.99 4.19
C VAL A 196 5.11 -0.15 4.06
N LEU A 197 4.32 -0.01 5.12
CA LEU A 197 3.12 0.84 5.11
C LEU A 197 3.42 2.29 4.72
N THR A 198 4.61 2.81 5.05
CA THR A 198 5.03 4.16 4.63
C THR A 198 5.06 4.34 3.11
N LEU A 199 5.17 3.26 2.32
CA LEU A 199 5.12 3.31 0.86
C LEU A 199 3.77 3.82 0.34
N ALA A 200 2.68 3.60 1.07
CA ALA A 200 1.34 4.08 0.71
C ALA A 200 1.04 5.49 1.25
N SER A 201 1.98 6.09 2.01
CA SER A 201 1.83 7.40 2.67
C SER A 201 0.52 7.56 3.46
N PRO A 202 0.26 6.66 4.44
CA PRO A 202 -0.96 6.72 5.23
C PRO A 202 -1.08 8.02 6.04
N ALA A 203 0.04 8.65 6.43
CA ALA A 203 0.02 9.90 7.20
C ALA A 203 -0.64 11.07 6.46
N THR A 204 -0.59 11.09 5.13
CA THR A 204 -1.21 12.12 4.29
C THR A 204 -2.50 11.66 3.63
N ALA A 205 -2.97 10.44 3.92
CA ALA A 205 -4.18 9.88 3.34
C ALA A 205 -5.44 10.60 3.87
N GLY A 206 -6.48 10.66 3.04
CA GLY A 206 -7.81 11.10 3.46
C GLY A 206 -8.55 10.02 4.25
N VAL A 207 -8.27 8.75 3.94
CA VAL A 207 -8.82 7.57 4.62
C VAL A 207 -7.89 6.38 4.40
N VAL A 208 -7.81 5.48 5.39
CA VAL A 208 -7.13 4.19 5.27
C VAL A 208 -8.14 3.06 5.49
N LEU A 209 -8.30 2.21 4.48
CA LEU A 209 -9.14 1.02 4.51
C LEU A 209 -8.25 -0.21 4.72
N VAL A 210 -8.60 -1.07 5.67
CA VAL A 210 -7.92 -2.35 5.92
C VAL A 210 -8.90 -3.49 5.64
N LEU A 211 -8.61 -4.25 4.59
CA LEU A 211 -9.49 -5.33 4.13
C LEU A 211 -8.96 -6.68 4.60
N PRO A 212 -9.86 -7.62 4.97
CA PRO A 212 -9.47 -9.00 5.24
C PRO A 212 -8.97 -9.65 3.94
N GLN A 213 -7.89 -10.42 4.06
CA GLN A 213 -7.34 -11.22 2.96
C GLN A 213 -8.22 -12.46 2.71
N ASP A 214 -8.02 -13.13 1.57
CA ASP A 214 -8.71 -14.39 1.26
C ASP A 214 -7.99 -15.62 1.83
N GLU A 215 -7.58 -15.54 3.10
CA GLU A 215 -6.86 -16.60 3.82
C GLU A 215 -7.55 -16.97 5.14
N PRO A 216 -7.34 -18.18 5.69
CA PRO A 216 -7.98 -18.62 6.95
C PRO A 216 -7.67 -17.73 8.16
N ASP A 217 -6.47 -17.13 8.20
CA ASP A 217 -6.00 -16.27 9.29
C ASP A 217 -6.21 -14.76 9.00
N ALA A 218 -7.10 -14.43 8.06
CA ALA A 218 -7.30 -13.07 7.55
C ALA A 218 -7.57 -12.03 8.65
N ASP A 219 -8.41 -12.33 9.65
CA ASP A 219 -8.75 -11.37 10.70
C ASP A 219 -7.58 -11.09 11.65
N ALA A 220 -6.73 -12.08 11.90
CA ALA A 220 -5.50 -11.88 12.67
C ALA A 220 -4.52 -10.97 11.91
N GLU A 221 -4.43 -11.12 10.58
CA GLU A 221 -3.65 -10.24 9.70
C GLU A 221 -4.21 -8.81 9.64
N VAL A 222 -5.53 -8.63 9.69
CA VAL A 222 -6.16 -7.30 9.83
C VAL A 222 -5.72 -6.63 11.13
N VAL A 223 -5.79 -7.34 12.26
CA VAL A 223 -5.34 -6.81 13.57
C VAL A 223 -3.84 -6.45 13.53
N LYS A 224 -2.99 -7.32 12.98
CA LYS A 224 -1.55 -7.03 12.81
C LYS A 224 -1.30 -5.81 11.93
N THR A 225 -2.03 -5.69 10.82
CA THR A 225 -1.94 -4.54 9.90
C THR A 225 -2.35 -3.25 10.59
N LEU A 226 -3.42 -3.26 11.40
CA LEU A 226 -3.85 -2.10 12.18
C LEU A 226 -2.79 -1.70 13.24
N LEU A 227 -2.18 -2.68 13.92
CA LEU A 227 -1.08 -2.41 14.86
C LEU A 227 0.15 -1.84 14.14
N ALA A 228 0.49 -2.38 12.96
CA ALA A 228 1.58 -1.87 12.15
C ALA A 228 1.30 -0.45 11.66
N LEU A 229 0.07 -0.15 11.25
CA LEU A 229 -0.38 1.18 10.84
C LEU A 229 -0.25 2.16 12.00
N ARG A 230 -0.69 1.78 13.19
CA ARG A 230 -0.52 2.60 14.40
C ARG A 230 0.95 2.90 14.70
N ALA A 231 1.84 1.92 14.49
CA ALA A 231 3.28 2.11 14.66
C ALA A 231 3.87 3.02 13.56
N ALA A 232 3.44 2.87 12.30
CA ALA A 232 3.87 3.70 11.18
C ALA A 232 3.44 5.17 11.34
N LEU A 233 2.31 5.41 12.01
CA LEU A 233 1.77 6.73 12.33
C LEU A 233 2.20 7.23 13.72
N ALA A 234 3.20 6.59 14.35
CA ALA A 234 3.71 7.03 15.64
C ALA A 234 4.44 8.37 15.48
N GLY A 235 3.93 9.41 16.14
CA GLY A 235 4.49 10.77 16.09
C GLY A 235 3.75 11.73 15.16
N GLU A 236 2.80 11.23 14.36
CA GLU A 236 1.93 12.10 13.56
C GLU A 236 0.92 12.84 14.45
N LYS A 237 0.77 14.15 14.21
CA LYS A 237 -0.14 15.01 14.99
C LYS A 237 -1.61 14.71 14.71
N THR A 238 -1.90 14.36 13.46
CA THR A 238 -3.25 14.05 12.97
C THR A 238 -3.19 12.70 12.29
N ARG A 239 -4.15 11.83 12.60
CA ARG A 239 -4.27 10.52 11.98
C ARG A 239 -5.42 10.52 10.99
N PRO A 240 -5.28 9.83 9.84
CA PRO A 240 -6.41 9.62 8.96
C PRO A 240 -7.50 8.79 9.66
N PRO A 241 -8.77 8.96 9.28
CA PRO A 241 -9.80 7.98 9.57
C PRO A 241 -9.37 6.60 9.09
N VAL A 242 -9.57 5.59 9.94
CA VAL A 242 -9.27 4.19 9.63
C VAL A 242 -10.58 3.41 9.60
N VAL A 243 -10.84 2.72 8.50
CA VAL A 243 -11.96 1.79 8.36
C VAL A 243 -11.37 0.40 8.16
N ALA A 244 -11.80 -0.57 8.95
CA ALA A 244 -11.37 -1.96 8.81
C ALA A 244 -12.56 -2.90 8.83
N ALA A 245 -12.40 -4.06 8.22
CA ALA A 245 -13.36 -5.15 8.32
C ALA A 245 -12.69 -6.40 8.89
N VAL A 246 -13.40 -7.09 9.77
CA VAL A 246 -13.10 -8.46 10.22
C VAL A 246 -14.30 -9.34 9.91
N ARG A 247 -14.11 -10.64 9.74
CA ARG A 247 -15.20 -11.60 9.50
C ARG A 247 -15.74 -12.18 10.81
N ASP A 248 -14.86 -12.46 11.77
CA ASP A 248 -15.18 -13.08 13.06
C ASP A 248 -15.17 -12.06 14.21
N ASP A 249 -16.29 -11.98 14.93
CA ASP A 249 -16.50 -11.08 16.08
C ASP A 249 -15.43 -11.25 17.19
N ARG A 250 -14.81 -12.43 17.32
CA ARG A 250 -13.72 -12.66 18.28
C ARG A 250 -12.54 -11.70 18.06
N TYR A 251 -12.30 -11.24 16.84
CA TYR A 251 -11.23 -10.29 16.52
C TYR A 251 -11.69 -8.83 16.58
N ARG A 252 -12.99 -8.57 16.61
CA ARG A 252 -13.56 -7.22 16.52
C ARG A 252 -13.05 -6.29 17.62
N LEU A 253 -13.02 -6.74 18.88
CA LEU A 253 -12.51 -5.94 19.99
C LEU A 253 -11.01 -5.59 19.81
N ALA A 254 -10.20 -6.59 19.43
CA ALA A 254 -8.77 -6.39 19.21
C ALA A 254 -8.51 -5.43 18.04
N ALA A 255 -9.27 -5.57 16.95
CA ALA A 255 -9.21 -4.67 15.80
C ALA A 255 -9.61 -3.24 16.18
N CYS A 256 -10.69 -3.04 16.93
CA CYS A 256 -11.10 -1.70 17.42
C CYS A 256 -9.99 -1.04 18.25
N LEU A 257 -9.38 -1.78 19.17
CA LEU A 257 -8.27 -1.29 20.00
C LEU A 257 -7.02 -0.97 19.16
N ALA A 258 -6.75 -1.76 18.11
CA ALA A 258 -5.63 -1.55 17.22
C ALA A 258 -5.83 -0.34 16.30
N ALA A 259 -7.02 -0.17 15.73
CA ALA A 259 -7.41 0.99 14.90
C ALA A 259 -7.32 2.31 15.67
N GLY A 260 -7.59 2.27 16.98
CA GLY A 260 -7.46 3.42 17.87
C GLY A 260 -8.68 4.35 17.86
N PRO A 261 -8.58 5.50 18.55
CA PRO A 261 -9.69 6.43 18.67
C PRO A 261 -10.07 7.00 17.30
N GLY A 262 -11.33 6.83 16.91
CA GLY A 262 -11.85 7.24 15.58
C GLY A 262 -11.74 6.17 14.49
N GLY A 263 -11.16 5.00 14.79
CA GLY A 263 -11.21 3.85 13.90
C GLY A 263 -12.60 3.19 13.90
N VAL A 264 -13.11 2.84 12.72
CA VAL A 264 -14.36 2.11 12.54
C VAL A 264 -14.03 0.69 12.11
N VAL A 265 -14.44 -0.30 12.90
CA VAL A 265 -14.28 -1.72 12.56
C VAL A 265 -15.65 -2.35 12.35
N LEU A 266 -15.86 -2.83 11.13
CA LEU A 266 -17.04 -3.60 10.76
C LEU A 266 -16.74 -5.08 10.98
N GLU A 267 -17.70 -5.79 11.55
CA GLU A 267 -17.72 -7.24 11.46
C GLU A 267 -18.67 -7.57 10.29
N SER A 268 -18.11 -8.09 9.20
CA SER A 268 -18.81 -8.17 7.91
C SER A 268 -19.91 -9.22 7.95
N ASP A 269 -19.64 -10.37 8.56
CA ASP A 269 -20.50 -11.54 8.44
C ASP A 269 -21.80 -11.38 9.26
N THR A 270 -21.74 -10.80 10.46
CA THR A 270 -22.95 -10.46 11.22
C THR A 270 -23.73 -9.33 10.55
N VAL A 271 -23.06 -8.31 9.99
CA VAL A 271 -23.76 -7.25 9.24
C VAL A 271 -24.50 -7.85 8.05
N THR A 272 -23.82 -8.67 7.24
CA THR A 272 -24.44 -9.37 6.10
C THR A 272 -25.59 -10.27 6.55
N ALA A 273 -25.40 -11.06 7.61
CA ALA A 273 -26.46 -11.92 8.15
C ALA A 273 -27.70 -11.12 8.60
N ARG A 274 -27.49 -9.97 9.26
CA ARG A 274 -28.58 -9.08 9.66
C ARG A 274 -29.32 -8.49 8.46
N LEU A 275 -28.60 -8.06 7.43
CA LEU A 275 -29.21 -7.56 6.19
C LEU A 275 -30.05 -8.64 5.50
N ILE A 276 -29.55 -9.89 5.44
CA ILE A 276 -30.30 -11.02 4.87
C ILE A 276 -31.59 -11.28 5.66
N VAL A 277 -31.51 -11.33 6.99
CA VAL A 277 -32.70 -11.55 7.85
C VAL A 277 -33.72 -10.42 7.68
N GLN A 278 -33.26 -9.17 7.61
CA GLN A 278 -34.15 -8.02 7.40
C GLN A 278 -34.85 -8.07 6.03
N ALA A 279 -34.09 -8.36 4.96
CA ALA A 279 -34.62 -8.53 3.62
C ALA A 279 -35.63 -9.69 3.52
N ALA A 280 -35.37 -10.81 4.21
CA ALA A 280 -36.27 -11.95 4.25
C ALA A 280 -37.58 -11.64 4.99
N ARG A 281 -37.54 -10.79 6.03
CA ARG A 281 -38.73 -10.40 6.81
C ARG A 281 -39.57 -9.31 6.15
N ARG A 282 -38.97 -8.48 5.29
CA ARG A 282 -39.64 -7.34 4.64
C ARG A 282 -39.35 -7.34 3.14
N PRO A 283 -40.28 -7.85 2.31
CA PRO A 283 -40.15 -7.78 0.85
C PRO A 283 -39.88 -6.34 0.39
N GLY A 284 -38.94 -6.17 -0.53
CA GLY A 284 -38.52 -4.86 -1.05
C GLY A 284 -37.41 -4.17 -0.27
N LEU A 285 -37.15 -4.56 0.98
CA LEU A 285 -36.08 -3.94 1.78
C LEU A 285 -34.68 -4.25 1.22
N SER A 286 -34.50 -5.36 0.51
CA SER A 286 -33.26 -5.66 -0.21
C SER A 286 -32.94 -4.61 -1.29
N LEU A 287 -33.95 -4.07 -1.98
CA LEU A 287 -33.76 -3.03 -2.99
C LEU A 287 -33.32 -1.72 -2.32
N VAL A 288 -33.96 -1.37 -1.20
CA VAL A 288 -33.58 -0.20 -0.39
C VAL A 288 -32.15 -0.32 0.12
N HIS A 289 -31.75 -1.50 0.63
CA HIS A 289 -30.37 -1.73 1.06
C HIS A 289 -29.38 -1.65 -0.09
N GLN A 290 -29.74 -2.16 -1.27
CA GLN A 290 -28.88 -2.05 -2.44
C GLN A 290 -28.69 -0.60 -2.85
N GLU A 291 -29.76 0.19 -2.94
CA GLU A 291 -29.71 1.60 -3.32
C GLU A 291 -28.93 2.46 -2.30
N LEU A 292 -29.08 2.20 -1.00
CA LEU A 292 -28.38 2.94 0.05
C LEU A 292 -26.91 2.54 0.28
N LEU A 293 -26.48 1.37 -0.21
CA LEU A 293 -25.12 0.86 -0.04
C LEU A 293 -24.28 0.93 -1.32
N ASP A 294 -24.91 1.22 -2.45
CA ASP A 294 -24.24 1.53 -3.72
C ASP A 294 -23.85 3.02 -3.72
N PHE A 295 -22.73 3.37 -4.36
CA PHE A 295 -22.36 4.78 -4.55
C PHE A 295 -23.18 5.43 -5.69
N ALA A 296 -23.99 4.64 -6.42
CA ALA A 296 -24.92 5.17 -7.40
C ALA A 296 -26.30 5.43 -6.78
N GLY A 297 -26.75 6.69 -6.78
CA GLY A 297 -28.12 7.05 -6.42
C GLY A 297 -28.21 8.00 -5.24
N ASP A 298 -29.03 7.67 -4.25
CA ASP A 298 -29.24 8.47 -3.05
C ASP A 298 -28.39 7.94 -1.88
N GLU A 299 -27.60 8.81 -1.26
CA GLU A 299 -26.57 8.46 -0.29
C GLU A 299 -26.73 9.21 1.04
N PHE A 300 -26.03 8.75 2.07
CA PHE A 300 -25.99 9.43 3.36
C PHE A 300 -25.00 10.59 3.37
N TYR A 301 -25.51 11.79 3.66
CA TYR A 301 -24.72 12.99 3.86
C TYR A 301 -24.87 13.54 5.28
N LEU A 302 -23.81 14.17 5.75
CA LEU A 302 -23.80 14.93 7.01
C LEU A 302 -23.79 16.41 6.69
N ILE A 303 -24.85 17.11 7.06
CA ILE A 303 -24.98 18.54 6.81
C ILE A 303 -25.06 19.30 8.14
N LYS A 304 -24.32 20.41 8.23
CA LYS A 304 -24.46 21.34 9.35
C LYS A 304 -25.52 22.35 8.98
N GLU A 305 -26.61 22.37 9.75
CA GLU A 305 -27.73 23.28 9.48
C GLU A 305 -28.02 24.20 10.69
N PRO A 306 -27.38 25.38 10.77
CA PRO A 306 -27.55 26.30 11.89
C PRO A 306 -28.98 26.80 12.08
N SER A 307 -29.79 26.89 11.01
CA SER A 307 -31.16 27.40 11.09
C SER A 307 -32.12 26.47 11.86
N LEU A 308 -31.76 25.20 11.99
CA LEU A 308 -32.52 24.18 12.72
C LEU A 308 -32.02 23.97 14.15
N ALA A 309 -30.95 24.66 14.56
CA ALA A 309 -30.43 24.58 15.92
C ALA A 309 -31.48 25.05 16.94
N GLY A 310 -31.69 24.26 18.00
CA GLY A 310 -32.70 24.50 19.03
C GLY A 310 -34.12 24.07 18.66
N ARG A 311 -34.38 23.67 17.41
CA ARG A 311 -35.67 23.16 16.97
C ARG A 311 -35.81 21.66 17.25
N PRO A 312 -37.05 21.15 17.42
CA PRO A 312 -37.30 19.72 17.53
C PRO A 312 -36.98 19.02 16.19
N PHE A 313 -36.45 17.80 16.24
CA PHE A 313 -36.11 16.99 15.06
C PHE A 313 -37.28 16.81 14.09
N GLY A 314 -38.51 16.74 14.60
CA GLY A 314 -39.72 16.63 13.78
C GLY A 314 -39.90 17.79 12.79
N ASP A 315 -39.41 18.99 13.13
CA ASP A 315 -39.43 20.13 12.22
C ASP A 315 -38.45 19.95 11.05
N ALA A 316 -37.31 19.28 11.30
CA ALA A 316 -36.29 19.03 10.28
C ALA A 316 -36.79 18.08 9.18
N LEU A 317 -37.73 17.19 9.49
CA LEU A 317 -38.29 16.22 8.53
C LEU A 317 -38.97 16.88 7.32
N LEU A 318 -39.44 18.13 7.46
CA LEU A 318 -40.10 18.90 6.40
C LEU A 318 -39.25 20.09 5.94
N SER A 319 -37.96 20.10 6.25
CA SER A 319 -37.07 21.23 5.95
C SER A 319 -36.28 21.08 4.64
N TYR A 320 -36.53 20.04 3.86
CA TYR A 320 -35.84 19.75 2.59
C TYR A 320 -36.85 19.22 1.57
N SER A 321 -36.84 19.75 0.34
CA SER A 321 -37.73 19.32 -0.75
C SER A 321 -37.12 18.26 -1.66
N THR A 322 -35.79 18.15 -1.66
CA THR A 322 -35.01 17.25 -2.52
C THR A 322 -34.27 16.17 -1.75
N SER A 323 -34.32 16.20 -0.41
CA SER A 323 -33.58 15.30 0.47
C SER A 323 -34.45 14.87 1.64
N THR A 324 -34.13 13.72 2.24
CA THR A 324 -34.86 13.22 3.41
C THR A 324 -33.97 13.24 4.65
N VAL A 325 -34.40 13.94 5.71
CA VAL A 325 -33.72 13.88 7.01
C VAL A 325 -34.05 12.56 7.70
N VAL A 326 -33.03 11.81 8.09
CA VAL A 326 -33.18 10.49 8.70
C VAL A 326 -32.56 10.38 10.08
N GLY A 327 -31.82 11.39 10.54
CA GLY A 327 -31.25 11.38 11.88
C GLY A 327 -30.38 12.58 12.22
N ILE A 328 -29.69 12.47 13.36
CA ILE A 328 -28.71 13.45 13.84
C ILE A 328 -27.41 12.73 14.21
N MET A 329 -26.27 13.33 13.88
CA MET A 329 -24.95 12.92 14.33
C MET A 329 -24.53 13.83 15.48
N ARG A 330 -24.48 13.27 16.69
CA ARG A 330 -24.14 14.00 17.92
C ARG A 330 -22.84 13.48 18.51
N GLY A 331 -21.81 14.33 18.56
CA GLY A 331 -20.50 13.95 19.10
C GLY A 331 -19.90 12.71 18.43
N GLY A 332 -20.14 12.53 17.11
CA GLY A 332 -19.69 11.37 16.34
C GLY A 332 -20.55 10.11 16.49
N THR A 333 -21.68 10.17 17.20
CA THR A 333 -22.63 9.05 17.32
C THR A 333 -23.87 9.31 16.46
N PRO A 334 -24.19 8.42 15.51
CA PRO A 334 -25.41 8.54 14.70
C PRO A 334 -26.64 8.13 15.53
N LEU A 335 -27.65 8.98 15.52
CA LEU A 335 -28.99 8.73 16.07
C LEU A 335 -29.98 8.77 14.91
N LEU A 336 -30.31 7.60 14.37
CA LEU A 336 -31.27 7.47 13.28
C LEU A 336 -32.70 7.47 13.84
N ASN A 337 -33.59 8.22 13.19
CA ASN A 337 -34.98 8.42 13.55
C ASN A 337 -35.20 8.67 15.06
N PRO A 338 -34.55 9.70 15.64
CA PRO A 338 -34.76 10.04 17.04
C PRO A 338 -36.22 10.50 17.25
N PRO A 339 -36.73 10.49 18.51
CA PRO A 339 -38.04 11.04 18.81
C PRO A 339 -38.22 12.45 18.20
N PRO A 340 -39.40 12.79 17.63
CA PRO A 340 -39.58 14.08 16.95
C PRO A 340 -39.29 15.30 17.84
N GLN A 341 -39.37 15.15 19.17
CA GLN A 341 -39.18 16.18 20.17
C GLN A 341 -37.71 16.34 20.58
N THR A 342 -36.82 15.48 20.09
CA THR A 342 -35.39 15.60 20.32
C THR A 342 -34.89 16.91 19.74
N SER A 343 -34.36 17.80 20.59
CA SER A 343 -33.78 19.07 20.14
C SER A 343 -32.51 18.82 19.33
N VAL A 344 -32.39 19.49 18.19
CA VAL A 344 -31.15 19.59 17.42
C VAL A 344 -30.23 20.58 18.12
N ALA A 345 -29.01 20.17 18.47
CA ALA A 345 -28.02 21.04 19.08
C ALA A 345 -27.22 21.82 18.02
N PRO A 346 -26.62 22.98 18.34
CA PRO A 346 -25.85 23.78 17.37
C PRO A 346 -24.65 23.06 16.72
N ASP A 347 -24.11 22.06 17.42
CA ASP A 347 -22.96 21.26 16.96
C ASP A 347 -23.38 19.90 16.38
N ASP A 348 -24.68 19.58 16.36
CA ASP A 348 -25.17 18.38 15.69
C ASP A 348 -25.06 18.56 14.16
N LEU A 349 -24.81 17.45 13.46
CA LEU A 349 -24.98 17.38 12.02
C LEU A 349 -26.28 16.61 11.73
N LEU A 350 -27.07 17.07 10.77
CA LEU A 350 -28.20 16.29 10.29
C LEU A 350 -27.68 15.16 9.39
N ILE A 351 -28.25 13.98 9.54
CA ILE A 351 -28.04 12.86 8.65
C ILE A 351 -29.17 12.91 7.63
N VAL A 352 -28.82 13.12 6.36
CA VAL A 352 -29.78 13.21 5.26
C VAL A 352 -29.48 12.15 4.20
N ILE A 353 -30.52 11.70 3.53
CA ILE A 353 -30.42 10.91 2.30
C ILE A 353 -30.64 11.88 1.13
N SER A 354 -29.67 11.98 0.23
CA SER A 354 -29.68 12.89 -0.91
C SER A 354 -28.89 12.31 -2.09
N ARG A 355 -29.16 12.78 -3.31
CA ARG A 355 -28.48 12.30 -4.51
C ARG A 355 -27.02 12.73 -4.62
N ASP A 356 -26.70 13.91 -4.09
CA ASP A 356 -25.35 14.48 -4.06
C ASP A 356 -25.23 15.47 -2.90
N ASP A 357 -24.01 15.84 -2.51
CA ASP A 357 -23.76 16.75 -1.39
C ASP A 357 -24.29 18.17 -1.63
N ASP A 358 -24.39 18.59 -2.89
CA ASP A 358 -24.87 19.91 -3.31
C ASP A 358 -26.39 19.98 -3.54
N THR A 359 -27.11 18.86 -3.38
CA THR A 359 -28.57 18.79 -3.64
C THR A 359 -29.44 19.02 -2.40
N ALA A 360 -28.84 19.10 -1.21
CA ALA A 360 -29.56 19.32 0.05
C ALA A 360 -29.93 20.79 0.25
N PHE A 361 -30.99 21.23 -0.41
CA PHE A 361 -31.50 22.60 -0.29
C PHE A 361 -32.56 22.68 0.81
N LEU A 362 -32.35 23.63 1.74
CA LEU A 362 -33.38 24.03 2.70
C LEU A 362 -34.61 24.55 1.95
N ASP A 363 -35.77 24.00 2.29
CA ASP A 363 -37.06 24.41 1.78
C ASP A 363 -38.15 24.15 2.83
N ASP A 364 -39.17 25.00 2.90
CA ASP A 364 -40.27 24.79 3.84
C ASP A 364 -41.36 23.93 3.21
N CYS A 365 -41.23 22.62 3.38
CA CYS A 365 -42.21 21.65 2.88
C CYS A 365 -43.45 21.56 3.78
N ALA A 366 -43.56 22.34 4.88
CA ALA A 366 -44.76 22.30 5.73
C ALA A 366 -46.03 22.71 4.97
N ALA A 367 -45.89 23.58 3.97
CA ALA A 367 -46.99 23.99 3.09
C ALA A 367 -47.52 22.84 2.21
N LEU A 368 -46.71 21.81 1.94
CA LEU A 368 -47.09 20.64 1.13
C LEU A 368 -47.88 19.60 1.94
N VAL A 369 -48.01 19.78 3.26
CA VAL A 369 -48.70 18.82 4.13
C VAL A 369 -50.22 18.96 4.00
N GLU A 370 -50.83 18.00 3.31
CA GLU A 370 -52.28 17.87 3.24
C GLU A 370 -52.85 17.24 4.52
N LYS A 371 -53.11 18.06 5.55
CA LYS A 371 -53.65 17.60 6.84
C LYS A 371 -54.94 16.79 6.72
N ALA A 372 -55.77 17.08 5.72
CA ALA A 372 -57.02 16.36 5.47
C ALA A 372 -56.80 14.91 5.01
N ALA A 373 -55.63 14.61 4.42
CA ALA A 373 -55.24 13.26 4.00
C ALA A 373 -54.55 12.45 5.12
N MET A 374 -54.18 13.09 6.23
CA MET A 374 -53.51 12.41 7.34
C MET A 374 -54.52 11.58 8.15
N ALA A 375 -54.50 10.26 7.96
CA ALA A 375 -55.25 9.34 8.80
C ALA A 375 -54.43 8.98 10.05
N SER A 376 -54.87 9.41 11.22
CA SER A 376 -54.35 8.89 12.49
C SER A 376 -54.86 7.46 12.70
N GLY A 377 -54.11 6.48 12.19
CA GLY A 377 -54.35 5.07 12.50
C GLY A 377 -54.09 4.80 13.98
N PRO A 378 -54.78 3.82 14.60
CA PRO A 378 -54.44 3.38 15.94
C PRO A 378 -52.96 2.98 15.98
N ALA A 379 -52.24 3.38 17.02
CA ALA A 379 -50.85 2.95 17.22
C ALA A 379 -50.83 1.43 17.13
N MET A 380 -50.22 0.89 16.06
CA MET A 380 -50.05 -0.55 15.96
C MET A 380 -49.23 -0.97 17.18
N PRO A 381 -49.75 -1.86 18.04
CA PRO A 381 -48.95 -2.36 19.14
C PRO A 381 -47.68 -2.94 18.53
N ALA A 382 -46.52 -2.57 19.07
CA ALA A 382 -45.25 -3.13 18.67
C ALA A 382 -45.35 -4.65 18.88
N LEU A 383 -45.63 -5.37 17.79
CA LEU A 383 -45.60 -6.83 17.80
C LEU A 383 -44.20 -7.20 18.26
N PRO A 384 -44.06 -8.01 19.33
CA PRO A 384 -42.75 -8.46 19.76
C PRO A 384 -42.04 -9.02 18.52
N GLU A 385 -40.82 -8.57 18.26
CA GLU A 385 -40.00 -9.25 17.27
C GLU A 385 -39.89 -10.70 17.72
N ARG A 386 -40.52 -11.61 16.97
CA ARG A 386 -40.30 -13.03 17.17
C ARG A 386 -38.84 -13.29 16.80
N VAL A 387 -38.02 -13.42 17.84
CA VAL A 387 -36.62 -13.85 17.78
C VAL A 387 -36.55 -15.26 17.20
#